data_AF-A0A1X0U800-F1
#
_entry.id   AF-A0A1X0U800-F1
#
_cell.length_a   1.000
_cell.length_b   1.000
_cell.length_c   1.000
_cell.angle_alpha   90.00
_cell.angle_beta   90.00
_cell.angle_gamma   90.00
#
_symmetry.space_group_name_H-M   'P 1'
#
loop_
_entity.id
_entity.type
_entity.pdbx_description
1 polymer ?
#
loop_
_entity_poly.entity_id
_entity_poly.type
_entity_poly.pdbx_seq_one_letter_code
_entity_poly.pdbx_strand_id
1 'polypeptide(L)'
;MRTSLARTLSMGVLAVAAGGMLVACGSDDSTATGVPTTTTATTTAESSTTSATTSASESTTSAAVTSPGEAATAPPEQPQPVPEDFPGATQAPMDDRGQAFLEELKKSGVTPAGNGEIAISTATYICSAQSQGVAPDEISTFVTANVGVEASASGTQITAEQAGETAQLYITAAQNTICKA
;
A
#
# COMPACT_ATOMS: atom_id res chain seq x y z
N MET A 1 -2.60 -57.79 -18.94
CA MET A 1 -2.80 -58.37 -17.58
C MET A 1 -1.64 -57.92 -16.69
N ARG A 2 -1.92 -57.65 -15.39
CA ARG A 2 -1.18 -56.86 -14.36
C ARG A 2 -1.70 -55.41 -14.31
N THR A 3 -2.85 -55.09 -13.72
CA THR A 3 -3.38 -55.22 -12.33
C THR A 3 -2.85 -54.16 -11.36
N SER A 4 -3.72 -53.17 -11.09
CA SER A 4 -4.04 -52.46 -9.82
C SER A 4 -2.90 -51.76 -9.04
N LEU A 5 -3.08 -50.70 -8.25
CA LEU A 5 -4.17 -50.32 -7.36
C LEU A 5 -4.27 -48.78 -7.24
N ALA A 6 -5.51 -48.28 -7.28
CA ALA A 6 -5.89 -46.99 -6.73
C ALA A 6 -5.66 -46.98 -5.21
N ARG A 7 -5.18 -45.85 -4.67
CA ARG A 7 -5.09 -45.62 -3.22
C ARG A 7 -5.87 -44.36 -2.86
N THR A 8 -7.16 -44.57 -2.61
CA THR A 8 -8.03 -43.70 -1.82
C THR A 8 -7.77 -43.97 -0.33
N LEU A 9 -7.60 -42.90 0.46
CA LEU A 9 -7.65 -42.81 1.95
C LEU A 9 -7.03 -41.42 2.31
N SER A 10 -7.58 -40.53 3.13
CA SER A 10 -8.55 -40.66 4.21
C SER A 10 -9.19 -39.31 4.56
N MET A 11 -10.43 -39.36 5.05
CA MET A 11 -11.13 -38.27 5.74
C MET A 11 -10.35 -37.76 6.97
N GLY A 12 -10.45 -36.46 7.25
CA GLY A 12 -10.07 -35.84 8.51
C GLY A 12 -10.95 -34.63 8.80
N VAL A 13 -12.13 -34.89 9.37
CA VAL A 13 -12.98 -33.86 10.00
C VAL A 13 -12.48 -33.66 11.43
N LEU A 14 -12.07 -32.44 11.77
CA LEU A 14 -12.07 -31.96 13.16
C LEU A 14 -12.99 -30.76 13.26
N ALA A 15 -13.97 -30.89 14.15
CA ALA A 15 -15.03 -29.94 14.40
C ALA A 15 -14.82 -29.25 15.76
N VAL A 16 -15.12 -27.96 15.78
CA VAL A 16 -15.64 -27.12 16.88
C VAL A 16 -14.75 -26.83 18.11
N ALA A 17 -14.48 -25.54 18.32
CA ALA A 17 -14.65 -24.89 19.61
C ALA A 17 -15.18 -23.46 19.41
N ALA A 18 -16.30 -23.17 20.08
CA ALA A 18 -16.98 -21.88 20.10
C ALA A 18 -16.48 -21.00 21.24
N GLY A 19 -16.48 -19.67 21.03
CA GLY A 19 -16.72 -18.66 22.06
C GLY A 19 -15.51 -18.21 22.92
N GLY A 20 -15.29 -16.90 22.98
CA GLY A 20 -14.39 -16.28 23.94
C GLY A 20 -14.22 -14.77 23.74
N MET A 21 -14.96 -13.99 24.52
CA MET A 21 -14.97 -12.53 24.71
C MET A 21 -13.63 -11.77 24.59
N LEU A 22 -13.71 -10.62 23.92
CA LEU A 22 -13.13 -9.31 24.26
C LEU A 22 -12.14 -9.23 25.44
N VAL A 23 -10.87 -9.07 25.11
CA VAL A 23 -9.88 -8.29 25.87
C VAL A 23 -9.16 -7.45 24.80
N ALA A 24 -9.55 -6.20 24.54
CA ALA A 24 -9.25 -5.03 25.37
C ALA A 24 -7.80 -5.06 25.90
N CYS A 25 -6.85 -4.97 24.97
CA CYS A 25 -5.50 -4.48 25.24
C CYS A 25 -5.31 -3.28 24.30
N GLY A 26 -5.12 -2.04 24.73
CA GLY A 26 -4.66 -1.56 26.02
C GLY A 26 -5.57 -0.54 26.67
N SER A 27 -5.54 -0.58 27.99
CA SER A 27 -5.62 0.61 28.81
C SER A 27 -4.51 1.58 28.40
N ASP A 28 -4.87 2.61 27.65
CA ASP A 28 -4.22 3.91 27.77
C ASP A 28 -5.30 4.99 27.64
N ASP A 29 -5.34 5.80 28.69
CA ASP A 29 -6.30 6.84 28.98
C ASP A 29 -6.11 8.01 27.99
N SER A 30 -7.06 8.26 27.10
CA SER A 30 -7.26 9.59 26.53
C SER A 30 -8.67 9.74 25.97
N THR A 31 -9.48 10.40 26.79
CA THR A 31 -10.86 10.78 26.50
C THR A 31 -10.92 11.79 25.36
N ALA A 32 -10.94 11.32 24.10
CA ALA A 32 -11.38 12.16 22.98
C ALA A 32 -12.91 12.19 22.95
N THR A 33 -13.50 12.88 23.93
CA THR A 33 -14.92 13.26 23.90
C THR A 33 -15.09 14.32 22.82
N GLY A 34 -15.56 13.94 21.65
CA GLY A 34 -15.83 14.87 20.56
C GLY A 34 -16.87 14.31 19.61
N VAL A 35 -18.15 14.40 20.00
CA VAL A 35 -19.28 14.18 19.10
C VAL A 35 -19.13 15.08 17.85
N PRO A 36 -19.26 14.56 16.61
CA PRO A 36 -19.30 15.44 15.46
C PRO A 36 -20.67 16.16 15.44
N THR A 37 -20.71 17.37 15.99
CA THR A 37 -21.83 18.28 15.75
C THR A 37 -21.63 18.89 14.36
N THR A 38 -22.35 18.37 13.37
CA THR A 38 -22.50 19.03 12.07
C THR A 38 -23.35 20.29 12.25
N THR A 39 -22.72 21.47 12.31
CA THR A 39 -23.42 22.76 12.23
C THR A 39 -23.05 23.47 10.94
N THR A 40 -24.04 23.53 10.05
CA THR A 40 -24.17 24.45 8.93
C THR A 40 -24.41 25.89 9.43
N ALA A 41 -23.67 26.89 8.92
CA ALA A 41 -24.07 28.30 8.76
C ALA A 41 -22.95 29.05 7.97
N THR A 42 -23.15 29.57 6.76
CA THR A 42 -23.91 30.77 6.31
C THR A 42 -23.24 32.11 6.68
N THR A 43 -22.69 32.76 5.64
CA THR A 43 -22.51 34.20 5.30
C THR A 43 -22.66 35.30 6.35
N THR A 44 -21.70 36.26 6.41
CA THR A 44 -21.89 37.74 6.26
C THR A 44 -20.65 38.55 6.73
N ALA A 45 -20.50 39.75 6.13
CA ALA A 45 -19.37 40.68 6.04
C ALA A 45 -19.11 41.63 7.24
N GLU A 46 -18.02 42.40 7.07
CA GLU A 46 -17.85 43.85 7.39
C GLU A 46 -16.89 44.28 8.53
N SER A 47 -16.21 45.40 8.24
CA SER A 47 -15.06 46.07 8.86
C SER A 47 -15.29 46.77 10.22
N SER A 48 -14.19 47.01 10.97
CA SER A 48 -13.71 48.35 11.45
C SER A 48 -13.11 48.41 12.88
N THR A 49 -11.89 48.94 12.93
CA THR A 49 -11.13 49.72 13.95
C THR A 49 -11.66 49.98 15.37
N THR A 50 -10.79 49.85 16.40
CA THR A 50 -10.35 50.94 17.34
C THR A 50 -9.52 50.41 18.53
N SER A 51 -8.44 51.15 18.87
CA SER A 51 -7.52 50.97 20.00
C SER A 51 -8.05 51.53 21.34
N ALA A 52 -7.64 50.94 22.49
CA ALA A 52 -6.89 51.61 23.58
C ALA A 52 -6.94 50.87 24.97
N THR A 53 -5.74 50.49 25.45
CA THR A 53 -5.17 50.59 26.82
C THR A 53 -5.91 50.07 28.07
N THR A 54 -5.32 49.08 28.78
CA THR A 54 -4.73 49.22 30.15
C THR A 54 -4.57 47.88 30.90
N SER A 55 -3.36 47.69 31.43
CA SER A 55 -2.84 46.82 32.51
C SER A 55 -3.73 45.77 33.19
N ALA A 56 -3.25 44.52 33.25
CA ALA A 56 -2.58 43.94 34.44
C ALA A 56 -2.25 42.47 34.19
N SER A 57 -1.09 42.03 34.69
CA SER A 57 -0.60 40.65 34.61
C SER A 57 -1.50 39.67 35.35
N GLU A 58 -1.93 38.60 34.67
CA GLU A 58 -1.89 37.26 35.24
C GLU A 58 -1.25 36.32 34.23
N SER A 59 -0.15 35.70 34.65
CA SER A 59 0.51 34.63 33.90
C SER A 59 -0.40 33.42 33.86
N THR A 60 -1.16 33.29 32.80
CA THR A 60 -1.55 31.99 32.27
C THR A 60 -0.86 31.86 30.92
N THR A 61 0.25 31.13 30.88
CA THR A 61 0.81 30.67 29.60
C THR A 61 -0.21 29.71 29.02
N SER A 62 -1.16 30.27 28.28
CA SER A 62 -1.94 29.53 27.30
C SER A 62 -0.92 28.98 26.31
N ALA A 63 -0.69 27.66 26.35
CA ALA A 63 0.09 27.01 25.32
C ALA A 63 -0.53 27.40 23.98
N ALA A 64 0.28 27.95 23.08
CA ALA A 64 -0.16 28.25 21.73
C ALA A 64 -0.64 26.93 21.11
N VAL A 65 -1.95 26.77 20.94
CA VAL A 65 -2.51 25.71 20.11
C VAL A 65 -2.08 26.03 18.69
N THR A 66 -1.13 25.27 18.16
CA THR A 66 -0.84 25.28 16.73
C THR A 66 -2.04 24.66 16.04
N SER A 67 -2.91 25.49 15.46
CA SER A 67 -3.86 24.99 14.47
C SER A 67 -3.04 24.31 13.36
N PRO A 68 -3.38 23.10 12.90
CA PRO A 68 -2.87 22.63 11.62
C PRO A 68 -3.37 23.64 10.59
N GLY A 69 -2.47 24.52 10.13
CA GLY A 69 -2.75 25.29 8.93
C GLY A 69 -2.93 24.31 7.77
N GLU A 70 -3.68 24.74 6.75
CA GLU A 70 -3.73 24.05 5.46
C GLU A 70 -2.34 23.51 5.11
N ALA A 71 -2.24 22.21 4.86
CA ALA A 71 -1.00 21.61 4.42
C ALA A 71 -0.53 22.40 3.20
N ALA A 72 0.62 23.07 3.30
CA ALA A 72 1.23 23.77 2.20
C ALA A 72 1.48 22.73 1.10
N THR A 73 0.54 22.65 0.15
CA THR A 73 0.63 21.69 -0.94
C THR A 73 1.64 22.32 -1.89
N ALA A 74 2.85 21.75 -1.93
CA ALA A 74 3.84 22.16 -2.91
C ALA A 74 3.22 22.09 -4.32
N PRO A 75 3.54 23.04 -5.22
CA PRO A 75 3.11 22.96 -6.61
C PRO A 75 3.46 21.58 -7.19
N PRO A 76 2.59 20.98 -8.02
CA PRO A 76 2.87 19.68 -8.63
C PRO A 76 4.18 19.77 -9.42
N GLU A 77 5.11 18.84 -9.16
CA GLU A 77 6.38 18.80 -9.88
C GLU A 77 6.11 18.55 -11.36
N GLN A 78 6.63 19.44 -12.21
CA GLN A 78 6.62 19.26 -13.66
C GLN A 78 7.89 18.52 -14.08
N PRO A 79 7.78 17.43 -14.88
CA PRO A 79 8.94 16.75 -15.41
C PRO A 79 9.84 17.73 -16.18
N GLN A 80 11.11 17.80 -15.79
CA GLN A 80 12.12 18.57 -16.52
C GLN A 80 12.36 17.93 -17.90
N PRO A 81 12.51 18.71 -18.98
CA PRO A 81 12.82 18.15 -20.30
C PRO A 81 14.18 17.47 -20.28
N VAL A 82 14.22 16.21 -20.72
CA VAL A 82 15.47 15.47 -20.94
C VAL A 82 16.18 16.00 -22.19
N PRO A 83 17.52 16.22 -22.16
CA PRO A 83 18.28 16.60 -23.34
C PRO A 83 18.13 15.60 -24.50
N GLU A 84 18.06 16.08 -25.73
CA GLU A 84 17.83 15.24 -26.93
C GLU A 84 18.94 14.22 -27.19
N ASP A 85 20.18 14.54 -26.79
CA ASP A 85 21.36 13.66 -26.90
C ASP A 85 21.57 12.76 -25.68
N PHE A 86 20.62 12.69 -24.73
CA PHE A 86 20.76 11.78 -23.60
C PHE A 86 20.70 10.35 -24.13
N PRO A 87 21.79 9.55 -24.06
CA PRO A 87 21.72 8.15 -24.42
C PRO A 87 20.76 7.50 -23.42
N GLY A 88 19.52 7.29 -23.84
CA GLY A 88 18.47 6.74 -22.98
C GLY A 88 18.95 5.46 -22.32
N ALA A 89 18.36 5.12 -21.17
CA ALA A 89 18.68 3.89 -20.47
C ALA A 89 18.57 2.72 -21.47
N THR A 90 19.70 2.11 -21.80
CA THR A 90 19.73 0.91 -22.62
C THR A 90 19.07 -0.16 -21.76
N GLN A 91 17.85 -0.55 -22.12
CA GLN A 91 17.13 -1.57 -21.37
C GLN A 91 17.99 -2.83 -21.35
N ALA A 92 18.28 -3.33 -20.16
CA ALA A 92 18.92 -4.61 -20.02
C ALA A 92 18.00 -5.65 -20.69
N PRO A 93 18.53 -6.60 -21.48
CA PRO A 93 17.71 -7.66 -22.02
C PRO A 93 17.06 -8.42 -20.85
N MET A 94 15.73 -8.57 -20.90
CA MET A 94 15.02 -9.41 -19.94
C MET A 94 15.55 -10.84 -20.03
N ASP A 95 15.82 -11.44 -18.88
CA ASP A 95 16.24 -12.83 -18.80
C ASP A 95 15.04 -13.78 -18.95
N ASP A 96 15.33 -15.05 -19.26
CA ASP A 96 14.29 -16.08 -19.47
C ASP A 96 13.36 -16.24 -18.26
N ARG A 97 13.87 -15.97 -17.04
CA ARG A 97 13.10 -16.03 -15.79
C ARG A 97 12.12 -14.87 -15.67
N GLY A 98 12.55 -13.66 -16.01
CA GLY A 98 11.68 -12.49 -16.10
C GLY A 98 10.55 -12.71 -17.09
N GLN A 99 10.85 -13.29 -18.26
CA GLN A 99 9.82 -13.67 -19.23
C GLN A 99 8.84 -14.72 -18.68
N ALA A 100 9.34 -15.80 -18.07
CA ALA A 100 8.50 -16.84 -17.47
C ALA A 100 7.58 -16.26 -16.37
N PHE A 101 8.08 -15.31 -15.58
CA PHE A 101 7.29 -14.60 -14.58
C PHE A 101 6.16 -13.76 -15.20
N LEU A 102 6.46 -12.99 -16.24
CA LEU A 102 5.45 -12.19 -16.95
C LEU A 102 4.39 -13.05 -17.64
N GLU A 103 4.78 -14.21 -18.17
CA GLU A 103 3.83 -15.19 -18.71
C GLU A 103 2.94 -15.78 -17.62
N GLU A 104 3.49 -16.09 -16.45
CA GLU A 104 2.73 -16.59 -15.33
C GLU A 104 1.71 -15.55 -14.82
N LEU A 105 2.13 -14.29 -14.68
CA LEU A 105 1.22 -13.18 -14.36
C LEU A 105 0.08 -13.07 -15.39
N LYS A 106 0.40 -13.15 -16.69
CA LYS A 106 -0.61 -13.11 -17.75
C LYS A 106 -1.59 -14.27 -17.67
N LYS A 107 -1.15 -15.50 -17.35
CA LYS A 107 -2.05 -16.64 -17.13
C LYS A 107 -3.00 -16.39 -15.95
N SER A 108 -2.55 -15.65 -14.95
CA SER A 108 -3.35 -15.22 -13.79
C SER A 108 -4.21 -13.97 -14.06
N GLY A 109 -4.24 -13.45 -15.30
CA GLY A 109 -5.05 -12.29 -15.69
C GLY A 109 -4.42 -10.93 -15.34
N VAL A 110 -3.17 -10.91 -14.87
CA VAL A 110 -2.43 -9.69 -14.56
C VAL A 110 -1.65 -9.24 -15.78
N THR A 111 -1.79 -7.96 -16.15
CA THR A 111 -1.01 -7.36 -17.24
C THR A 111 -0.15 -6.23 -16.69
N PRO A 112 1.17 -6.45 -16.58
CA PRO A 112 2.06 -5.43 -16.06
C PRO A 112 2.18 -4.19 -16.95
N ALA A 113 2.42 -3.03 -16.35
CA ALA A 113 2.68 -1.79 -17.07
C ALA A 113 3.96 -1.87 -17.93
N GLY A 114 3.92 -1.22 -19.10
CA GLY A 114 5.05 -1.15 -20.03
C GLY A 114 5.54 -2.52 -20.47
N ASN A 115 6.84 -2.75 -20.32
CA ASN A 115 7.51 -4.03 -20.58
C ASN A 115 7.55 -4.96 -19.35
N GLY A 116 7.02 -4.56 -18.20
CA GLY A 116 7.00 -5.39 -16.99
C GLY A 116 8.24 -5.28 -16.09
N GLU A 117 9.11 -4.28 -16.29
CA GLU A 117 10.29 -4.03 -15.45
C GLU A 117 9.93 -3.82 -13.97
N ILE A 118 8.85 -3.07 -13.70
CA ILE A 118 8.35 -2.84 -12.34
C ILE A 118 7.92 -4.17 -11.71
N ALA A 119 7.24 -5.01 -12.47
CA ALA A 119 6.80 -6.32 -12.00
C ALA A 119 7.98 -7.25 -11.71
N ILE A 120 8.99 -7.29 -12.58
CA ILE A 120 10.18 -8.13 -12.40
C ILE A 120 11.02 -7.66 -11.21
N SER A 121 11.20 -6.35 -11.03
CA SER A 121 11.92 -5.81 -9.86
C SER A 121 11.18 -6.13 -8.55
N THR A 122 9.84 -6.03 -8.55
CA THR A 122 8.99 -6.45 -7.43
C THR A 122 9.13 -7.94 -7.14
N ALA A 123 9.14 -8.79 -8.17
CA ALA A 123 9.34 -10.24 -8.03
C ALA A 123 10.74 -10.61 -7.53
N THR A 124 11.76 -9.86 -7.93
CA THR A 124 13.13 -10.00 -7.42
C THR A 124 13.21 -9.65 -5.93
N TYR A 125 12.51 -8.58 -5.51
CA TYR A 125 12.35 -8.26 -4.09
C TYR A 125 11.65 -9.38 -3.32
N ILE A 126 10.56 -9.95 -3.85
CA ILE A 126 9.83 -11.04 -3.18
C ILE A 126 10.80 -12.19 -2.83
N CYS A 127 11.62 -12.62 -3.77
CA CYS A 127 12.55 -13.74 -3.54
C CYS A 127 13.68 -13.37 -2.58
N SER A 128 14.21 -12.14 -2.66
CA SER A 128 15.26 -11.68 -1.74
C SER A 128 14.74 -11.45 -0.32
N ALA A 129 13.51 -10.97 -0.15
CA ALA A 129 12.88 -10.78 1.15
C ALA A 129 12.57 -12.13 1.81
N GLN A 130 12.06 -13.11 1.04
CA GLN A 130 11.84 -14.46 1.53
C GLN A 130 13.15 -15.13 1.99
N SER A 131 14.23 -15.01 1.22
CA SER A 131 15.53 -15.60 1.59
C SER A 131 16.15 -14.94 2.81
N GLN A 132 15.84 -13.67 3.07
CA GLN A 132 16.23 -12.94 4.27
C GLN A 132 15.32 -13.23 5.48
N GLY A 133 14.27 -14.04 5.33
CA GLY A 133 13.34 -14.39 6.41
C GLY A 133 12.37 -13.27 6.78
N VAL A 134 12.12 -12.32 5.88
CA VAL A 134 11.09 -11.28 6.07
C VAL A 134 9.72 -11.95 6.20
N ALA A 135 8.89 -11.43 7.10
CA ALA A 135 7.56 -11.98 7.35
C ALA A 135 6.68 -11.91 6.09
N PRO A 136 5.86 -12.94 5.78
CA PRO A 136 5.00 -12.95 4.59
C PRO A 136 4.07 -11.73 4.48
N ASP A 137 3.52 -11.27 5.62
CA ASP A 137 2.64 -10.09 5.68
C ASP A 137 3.37 -8.79 5.30
N GLU A 138 4.65 -8.65 5.66
CA GLU A 138 5.47 -7.50 5.29
C GLU A 138 5.79 -7.52 3.79
N ILE A 139 6.11 -8.69 3.24
CA ILE A 139 6.29 -8.87 1.79
C ILE A 139 4.99 -8.55 1.06
N SER A 140 3.84 -9.04 1.54
CA SER A 140 2.53 -8.77 0.95
C SER A 140 2.18 -7.29 0.98
N THR A 141 2.49 -6.59 2.06
CA THR A 141 2.28 -5.14 2.18
C THR A 141 3.10 -4.38 1.15
N PHE A 142 4.40 -4.72 1.00
CA PHE A 142 5.25 -4.10 -0.01
C PHE A 142 4.75 -4.37 -1.43
N VAL A 143 4.40 -5.61 -1.75
CA VAL A 143 3.93 -5.99 -3.09
C VAL A 143 2.59 -5.31 -3.39
N THR A 144 1.68 -5.22 -2.42
CA THR A 144 0.40 -4.51 -2.57
C THR A 144 0.61 -3.04 -2.91
N ALA A 145 1.54 -2.37 -2.23
CA ALA A 145 1.90 -0.99 -2.55
C ALA A 145 2.45 -0.86 -3.98
N ASN A 146 3.35 -1.76 -4.39
CA ASN A 146 3.94 -1.74 -5.73
C ASN A 146 2.91 -2.04 -6.83
N VAL A 147 1.95 -2.93 -6.58
CA VAL A 147 0.83 -3.16 -7.50
C VAL A 147 -0.01 -1.90 -7.69
N GLY A 148 -0.25 -1.12 -6.62
CA GLY A 148 -0.92 0.18 -6.73
C GLY A 148 -0.13 1.21 -7.56
N VAL A 149 1.20 1.25 -7.37
CA VAL A 149 2.10 2.07 -8.18
C VAL A 149 2.07 1.63 -9.64
N GLU A 150 2.05 0.32 -9.90
CA GLU A 150 2.04 -0.24 -11.24
C GLU A 150 0.73 0.03 -11.97
N ALA A 151 -0.41 -0.09 -11.27
CA ALA A 151 -1.71 0.30 -11.80
C ALA A 151 -1.74 1.78 -12.16
N SER A 152 -1.18 2.64 -11.31
CA SER A 152 -1.05 4.07 -11.61
C SER A 152 -0.18 4.31 -12.86
N ALA A 153 0.91 3.55 -13.01
CA ALA A 153 1.78 3.62 -14.19
C ALA A 153 1.11 3.11 -15.48
N SER A 154 0.14 2.19 -15.37
CA SER A 154 -0.68 1.74 -16.50
C SER A 154 -1.90 2.64 -16.77
N GLY A 155 -2.07 3.72 -16.00
CA GLY A 155 -3.22 4.62 -16.10
C GLY A 155 -4.52 4.03 -15.57
N THR A 156 -4.44 2.98 -14.75
CA THR A 156 -5.58 2.27 -14.16
C THR A 156 -5.68 2.60 -12.67
N GLN A 157 -6.89 2.92 -12.21
CA GLN A 157 -7.17 3.04 -10.78
C GLN A 157 -7.66 1.68 -10.25
N ILE A 158 -7.07 1.18 -9.17
CA ILE A 158 -7.52 -0.04 -8.48
C ILE A 158 -7.82 0.27 -7.01
N THR A 159 -8.70 -0.51 -6.38
CA THR A 159 -8.94 -0.41 -4.94
C THR A 159 -7.83 -1.09 -4.14
N ALA A 160 -7.76 -0.82 -2.83
CA ALA A 160 -6.83 -1.50 -1.94
C ALA A 160 -7.07 -3.02 -1.89
N GLU A 161 -8.33 -3.47 -1.88
CA GLU A 161 -8.63 -4.91 -1.97
C GLU A 161 -8.12 -5.53 -3.28
N GLN A 162 -8.35 -4.88 -4.42
CA GLN A 162 -7.88 -5.37 -5.72
C GLN A 162 -6.35 -5.42 -5.81
N ALA A 163 -5.67 -4.42 -5.22
CA ALA A 163 -4.23 -4.40 -5.13
C ALA A 163 -3.72 -5.57 -4.28
N GLY A 164 -4.39 -5.87 -3.16
CA GLY A 164 -4.07 -7.01 -2.29
C GLY A 164 -4.26 -8.36 -2.98
N GLU A 165 -5.37 -8.55 -3.69
CA GLU A 165 -5.63 -9.76 -4.48
C GLU A 165 -4.57 -9.96 -5.57
N THR A 166 -4.28 -8.89 -6.32
CA THR A 166 -3.27 -8.91 -7.38
C THR A 166 -1.88 -9.15 -6.81
N ALA A 167 -1.55 -8.58 -5.64
CA ALA A 167 -0.28 -8.83 -4.97
C ALA A 167 -0.04 -10.31 -4.66
N GLN A 168 -1.09 -11.06 -4.30
CA GLN A 168 -0.96 -12.51 -4.10
C GLN A 168 -0.64 -13.25 -5.40
N LEU A 169 -1.14 -12.78 -6.54
CA LEU A 169 -0.79 -13.31 -7.86
C LEU A 169 0.70 -13.03 -8.18
N TYR A 170 1.20 -11.84 -7.86
CA TYR A 170 2.64 -11.52 -8.00
C TYR A 170 3.51 -12.43 -7.14
N ILE A 171 3.15 -12.60 -5.86
CA ILE A 171 3.91 -13.45 -4.94
C ILE A 171 3.91 -14.89 -5.44
N THR A 172 2.76 -15.42 -5.83
CA THR A 172 2.62 -16.79 -6.34
C THR A 172 3.42 -16.98 -7.63
N ALA A 173 3.30 -16.06 -8.59
CA ALA A 173 4.03 -16.12 -9.85
C ALA A 173 5.55 -16.04 -9.62
N ALA A 174 6.01 -15.14 -8.75
CA ALA A 174 7.42 -15.02 -8.39
C ALA A 174 7.96 -16.30 -7.73
N GLN A 175 7.22 -16.86 -6.77
CA GLN A 175 7.57 -18.14 -6.14
C GLN A 175 7.62 -19.29 -7.14
N ASN A 176 6.74 -19.28 -8.15
CA ASN A 176 6.69 -20.32 -9.16
C ASN A 176 7.80 -20.25 -10.21
N THR A 177 8.42 -19.08 -10.37
CA THR A 177 9.37 -18.79 -11.44
C THR A 177 10.69 -18.29 -10.86
N ILE A 178 10.76 -17.02 -10.46
CA ILE A 178 11.97 -16.34 -10.01
C ILE A 178 12.55 -16.99 -8.75
N CYS A 179 11.76 -17.44 -7.77
CA CYS A 179 12.34 -17.88 -6.50
C CYS A 179 12.87 -19.33 -6.50
N LYS A 180 12.70 -20.10 -7.59
CA LYS A 180 13.11 -21.53 -7.67
C LYS A 180 14.58 -21.75 -8.07
N ALA A 181 15.43 -20.74 -7.87
CA ALA A 181 16.84 -20.80 -8.26
C ALA A 181 17.68 -21.60 -7.27
#